data_AF-A0A9N9YYZ7-F1
#
_entry.id   AF-A0A9N9YYZ7-F1
#
_cell.length_a   1.000
_cell.length_b   1.000
_cell.length_c   1.000
_cell.angle_alpha   90.00
_cell.angle_beta   90.00
_cell.angle_gamma   90.00
#
_symmetry.space_group_name_H-M   'P 1'
#
loop_
_entity.id
_entity.type
_entity.pdbx_description
1 polymer ?
#
loop_
_entity_poly.entity_id
_entity_poly.type
_entity_poly.pdbx_seq_one_letter_code
_entity_poly.pdbx_strand_id
1 'polypeptide(L)'
;MATLSYIDEADHGESGYFVRHSISDLVSLLLEPENASEGVRKIGRLVKLLLLSNQIDQAYALFCALHEHQEAILPLSSLSDHGLGMGSQPFAHCWEAYPTYPFPGKAPEKPEGPDATSARRKIQQWHEYRECTRTGWMLEHCNLPEPADPRKWRETDDEPMIAMCARLLAKDKTLGQYPSEQRMREALDAAKKLYAHPQVPITEWKFKWDGNKTVRRHSFLLYRRLVVELAIRLGELETAAEVLSMGLRLDGFNDVDGGQLDRYLVLPGIYDVLPLLAKRGKEGNPFYIETEDADAIVKEVRAAVELRAREGRQWSLAPEKVGWKELLDRLAKGAWAVNRTEYEEQGLTCAEDILHPPATEEEIAEAEAKVGELPPDFKEMVRVANGFHGGWHFLSGGINGLEDIDLADDDVENYMWSLSLDLPGDVYSKVIALSPATECDGFMHFMVSPANWRNPVNGRNFKDGEYPYWQWAAWQCADSVWHSFRDWVAGEVERAEAMVKKGRTMEDE
;
A
#
# COMPACT_ATOMS: atom_id res chain seq x y z
N MET A 1 5.11 -23.13 -16.69
CA MET A 1 6.11 -22.16 -16.21
C MET A 1 5.71 -21.77 -14.81
N ALA A 2 6.62 -21.80 -13.84
CA ALA A 2 6.30 -21.33 -12.49
C ALA A 2 5.98 -19.84 -12.56
N THR A 3 4.88 -19.41 -11.95
CA THR A 3 4.51 -18.00 -11.85
C THR A 3 5.56 -17.28 -10.99
N LEU A 4 6.21 -16.25 -11.53
CA LEU A 4 7.19 -15.44 -10.81
C LEU A 4 6.52 -14.78 -9.60
N SER A 5 7.19 -14.85 -8.45
CA SER A 5 6.62 -14.42 -7.18
C SER A 5 7.69 -14.19 -6.13
N TYR A 6 7.39 -13.39 -5.12
CA TYR A 6 8.22 -13.21 -3.93
C TYR A 6 7.36 -13.34 -2.67
N ILE A 7 8.00 -13.57 -1.52
CA ILE A 7 7.34 -13.56 -0.22
C ILE A 7 7.57 -12.19 0.41
N ASP A 8 6.54 -11.63 1.03
CA ASP A 8 6.64 -10.43 1.87
C ASP A 8 5.69 -10.54 3.07
N GLU A 9 5.72 -9.54 3.95
CA GLU A 9 4.71 -9.35 5.00
C GLU A 9 3.32 -9.16 4.39
N ALA A 10 2.30 -9.73 5.05
CA ALA A 10 0.90 -9.53 4.70
C ALA A 10 0.53 -8.03 4.75
N ASP A 11 -0.17 -7.52 3.73
CA ASP A 11 -0.74 -6.16 3.82
C ASP A 11 -1.82 -6.10 4.91
N HIS A 12 -2.16 -4.88 5.37
CA HIS A 12 -3.29 -4.68 6.28
C HIS A 12 -4.58 -5.30 5.70
N GLY A 13 -5.16 -6.28 6.41
CA GLY A 13 -6.36 -6.99 6.00
C GLY A 13 -6.13 -8.34 5.32
N GLU A 14 -4.89 -8.74 5.03
CA GLU A 14 -4.57 -10.09 4.54
C GLU A 14 -4.43 -11.10 5.70
N SER A 15 -4.87 -12.35 5.48
CA SER A 15 -4.76 -13.41 6.47
C SER A 15 -3.36 -14.03 6.46
N GLY A 16 -2.66 -13.96 7.61
CA GLY A 16 -1.34 -14.57 7.78
C GLY A 16 -0.27 -13.53 8.10
N TYR A 17 0.95 -13.99 8.38
CA TYR A 17 2.09 -13.11 8.64
C TYR A 17 2.97 -12.92 7.40
N PHE A 18 3.00 -13.90 6.49
CA PHE A 18 3.76 -13.87 5.24
C PHE A 18 2.87 -14.28 4.07
N VAL A 19 2.92 -13.49 2.99
CA VAL A 19 2.11 -13.70 1.79
C VAL A 19 3.01 -13.81 0.58
N ARG A 20 2.61 -14.68 -0.35
CA ARG A 20 3.28 -14.84 -1.64
C ARG A 20 2.64 -13.89 -2.64
N HIS A 21 3.37 -12.88 -3.07
CA HIS A 21 2.93 -11.93 -4.08
C HIS A 21 3.36 -12.39 -5.47
N SER A 22 2.43 -12.38 -6.43
CA SER A 22 2.76 -12.65 -7.82
C SER A 22 3.29 -11.38 -8.50
N ILE A 23 4.26 -11.54 -9.41
CA ILE A 23 4.77 -10.40 -10.18
C ILE A 23 3.72 -9.83 -11.13
N SER A 24 2.84 -10.69 -11.67
CA SER A 24 1.72 -10.24 -12.50
C SER A 24 0.81 -9.26 -11.76
N ASP A 25 0.54 -9.50 -10.47
CA ASP A 25 -0.30 -8.59 -9.68
C ASP A 25 0.39 -7.25 -9.45
N LEU A 26 1.71 -7.27 -9.19
CA LEU A 26 2.50 -6.06 -9.05
C LEU A 26 2.54 -5.25 -10.36
N VAL A 27 2.68 -5.93 -11.49
CA VAL A 27 2.63 -5.33 -12.83
C VAL A 27 1.27 -4.72 -13.09
N SER A 28 0.16 -5.41 -12.76
CA SER A 28 -1.19 -4.84 -12.87
C SER A 28 -1.38 -3.60 -11.99
N LEU A 29 -0.92 -3.62 -10.72
CA LEU A 29 -0.98 -2.46 -9.83
C LEU A 29 -0.18 -1.25 -10.34
N LEU A 30 0.81 -1.49 -11.19
CA LEU A 30 1.56 -0.44 -11.85
C LEU A 30 0.85 0.04 -13.13
N LEU A 31 0.40 -0.88 -13.98
CA LEU A 31 -0.06 -0.60 -15.34
C LEU A 31 -1.53 -0.19 -15.42
N GLU A 32 -2.39 -0.76 -14.58
CA GLU A 32 -3.84 -0.68 -14.71
C GLU A 32 -4.48 0.54 -14.03
N PRO A 33 -4.11 1.00 -12.82
CA PRO A 33 -4.82 2.12 -12.18
C PRO A 33 -4.39 3.47 -12.74
N GLU A 34 -5.24 4.48 -12.61
CA GLU A 34 -4.87 5.88 -12.88
C GLU A 34 -3.79 6.36 -11.90
N ASN A 35 -3.98 6.11 -10.61
CA ASN A 35 -2.98 6.35 -9.57
C ASN A 35 -2.16 5.07 -9.30
N ALA A 36 -0.91 5.04 -9.79
CA ALA A 36 0.01 3.91 -9.60
C ALA A 36 0.78 3.92 -8.27
N SER A 37 0.39 4.77 -7.29
CA SER A 37 1.11 4.92 -6.01
C SER A 37 1.28 3.60 -5.27
N GLU A 38 0.27 2.73 -5.27
CA GLU A 38 0.33 1.44 -4.60
C GLU A 38 1.32 0.48 -5.28
N GLY A 39 1.31 0.41 -6.62
CA GLY A 39 2.31 -0.35 -7.38
C GLY A 39 3.72 0.15 -7.10
N VAL A 40 3.92 1.47 -7.10
CA VAL A 40 5.22 2.10 -6.78
C VAL A 40 5.67 1.79 -5.34
N ARG A 41 4.77 1.88 -4.36
CA ARG A 41 5.04 1.51 -2.95
C ARG A 41 5.54 0.07 -2.85
N LYS A 42 4.85 -0.87 -3.51
CA LYS A 42 5.23 -2.29 -3.52
C LYS A 42 6.55 -2.54 -4.24
N ILE A 43 6.85 -1.83 -5.33
CA ILE A 43 8.18 -1.92 -5.97
C ILE A 43 9.25 -1.40 -5.00
N GLY A 44 9.01 -0.30 -4.29
CA GLY A 44 9.94 0.20 -3.27
C GLY A 44 10.22 -0.81 -2.16
N ARG A 45 9.20 -1.59 -1.76
CA ARG A 45 9.35 -2.71 -0.82
C ARG A 45 10.13 -3.88 -1.43
N LEU A 46 9.86 -4.25 -2.68
CA LEU A 46 10.63 -5.25 -3.42
C LEU A 46 12.13 -4.88 -3.51
N VAL A 47 12.47 -3.61 -3.73
CA VAL A 47 13.87 -3.15 -3.71
C VAL A 47 14.52 -3.42 -2.35
N LYS A 48 13.82 -3.20 -1.23
CA LYS A 48 14.33 -3.53 0.11
C LYS A 48 14.58 -5.04 0.28
N LEU A 49 13.71 -5.88 -0.27
CA LEU A 49 13.87 -7.36 -0.24
C LEU A 49 15.06 -7.81 -1.11
N LEU A 50 15.29 -7.17 -2.25
CA LEU A 50 16.47 -7.41 -3.09
C LEU A 50 17.76 -7.02 -2.35
N LEU A 51 17.78 -5.87 -1.68
CA LEU A 51 18.92 -5.46 -0.83
C LEU A 51 19.16 -6.47 0.30
N LEU A 52 18.12 -6.88 1.01
CA LEU A 52 18.19 -7.91 2.07
C LEU A 52 18.75 -9.25 1.53
N SER A 53 18.42 -9.58 0.28
CA SER A 53 18.92 -10.78 -0.41
C SER A 53 20.31 -10.59 -1.03
N ASN A 54 20.96 -9.45 -0.79
CA ASN A 54 22.26 -9.08 -1.36
C ASN A 54 22.27 -9.03 -2.91
N GLN A 55 21.13 -8.73 -3.54
CA GLN A 55 20.95 -8.56 -4.99
C GLN A 55 21.06 -7.07 -5.35
N ILE A 56 22.26 -6.49 -5.15
CA ILE A 56 22.47 -5.04 -5.19
C ILE A 56 22.27 -4.47 -6.60
N ASP A 57 22.76 -5.16 -7.63
CA ASP A 57 22.62 -4.74 -9.03
C ASP A 57 21.15 -4.66 -9.44
N GLN A 58 20.36 -5.66 -9.04
CA GLN A 58 18.93 -5.77 -9.31
C GLN A 58 18.15 -4.69 -8.55
N ALA A 59 18.45 -4.49 -7.27
CA ALA A 59 17.88 -3.42 -6.46
C ALA A 59 18.15 -2.04 -7.09
N TYR A 60 19.39 -1.81 -7.51
CA TYR A 60 19.81 -0.56 -8.15
C TYR A 60 19.10 -0.33 -9.49
N ALA A 61 19.00 -1.35 -10.35
CA ALA A 61 18.32 -1.26 -11.64
C ALA A 61 16.84 -0.86 -11.49
N LEU A 62 16.10 -1.45 -10.55
CA LEU A 62 14.71 -1.05 -10.28
C LEU A 62 14.62 0.37 -9.74
N PHE A 63 15.53 0.74 -8.84
CA PHE A 63 15.57 2.09 -8.27
C PHE A 63 15.84 3.15 -9.35
N CYS A 64 16.76 2.89 -10.27
CA CYS A 64 17.00 3.76 -11.42
C CYS A 64 15.76 3.92 -12.30
N ALA A 65 15.10 2.81 -12.64
CA ALA A 65 13.91 2.85 -13.50
C ALA A 65 12.76 3.65 -12.88
N LEU A 66 12.50 3.46 -11.57
CA LEU A 66 11.49 4.24 -10.85
C LEU A 66 11.83 5.72 -10.81
N HIS A 67 13.10 6.07 -10.58
CA HIS A 67 13.52 7.47 -10.52
C HIS A 67 13.45 8.15 -11.89
N GLU A 68 13.93 7.49 -12.93
CA GLU A 68 13.92 8.00 -14.31
C GLU A 68 12.50 8.28 -14.82
N HIS A 69 11.53 7.46 -14.41
CA HIS A 69 10.16 7.52 -14.92
C HIS A 69 9.13 8.02 -13.90
N GLN A 70 9.56 8.55 -12.75
CA GLN A 70 8.68 8.97 -11.66
C GLN A 70 7.55 9.91 -12.12
N GLU A 71 7.91 10.96 -12.86
CA GLU A 71 6.96 11.98 -13.34
C GLU A 71 5.94 11.41 -14.34
N ALA A 72 6.29 10.34 -15.05
CA ALA A 72 5.41 9.70 -16.04
C ALA A 72 4.47 8.66 -15.41
N ILE A 73 4.79 8.15 -14.23
CA ILE A 73 4.05 7.05 -13.58
C ILE A 73 3.09 7.56 -12.51
N LEU A 74 3.45 8.65 -11.82
CA LEU A 74 2.69 9.23 -10.72
C LEU A 74 2.08 10.59 -11.11
N PRO A 75 0.78 10.86 -10.83
CA PRO A 75 0.18 12.16 -11.10
C PRO A 75 0.84 13.27 -10.26
N LEU A 76 0.87 14.51 -10.79
CA LEU A 76 1.50 15.68 -10.14
C LEU A 76 1.01 15.95 -8.71
N SER A 77 -0.26 15.67 -8.41
CA SER A 77 -0.85 15.78 -7.06
C SER A 77 -0.33 14.72 -6.07
N SER A 78 0.12 13.56 -6.55
CA SER A 78 0.74 12.51 -5.74
C SER A 78 2.26 12.73 -5.53
N LEU A 79 2.87 13.64 -6.30
CA LEU A 79 4.26 14.03 -6.10
C LEU A 79 4.45 14.87 -4.82
N SER A 80 3.42 15.59 -4.36
CA SER A 80 3.41 16.23 -3.04
C SER A 80 3.25 15.24 -1.88
N ASP A 81 2.55 14.13 -2.12
CA ASP A 81 2.33 13.05 -1.17
C ASP A 81 3.41 11.97 -1.26
N HIS A 82 4.65 12.34 -0.96
CA HIS A 82 5.73 11.42 -0.54
C HIS A 82 6.01 10.18 -1.43
N GLY A 83 5.48 10.12 -2.67
CA GLY A 83 5.06 8.88 -3.37
C GLY A 83 6.13 7.88 -3.78
N LEU A 84 7.37 8.15 -3.43
CA LEU A 84 8.44 7.18 -3.62
C LEU A 84 9.09 6.79 -2.29
N GLY A 85 9.11 7.67 -1.29
CA GLY A 85 10.02 7.48 -0.15
C GLY A 85 11.42 7.06 -0.63
N MET A 86 11.85 7.39 -1.86
CA MET A 86 13.14 6.94 -2.41
C MET A 86 14.27 7.81 -1.85
N GLY A 87 13.91 8.94 -1.24
CA GLY A 87 14.73 9.63 -0.24
C GLY A 87 14.65 9.01 1.17
N SER A 88 13.98 7.86 1.34
CA SER A 88 14.01 7.14 2.62
C SER A 88 15.45 6.73 2.91
N GLN A 89 15.77 6.81 4.19
CA GLN A 89 17.10 6.60 4.74
C GLN A 89 17.81 5.29 4.30
N PRO A 90 17.12 4.15 4.04
CA PRO A 90 17.76 2.91 3.60
C PRO A 90 18.65 3.08 2.37
N PHE A 91 18.21 3.87 1.39
CA PHE A 91 18.94 4.08 0.15
C PHE A 91 20.18 4.97 0.38
N ALA A 92 20.08 6.01 1.21
CA ALA A 92 21.25 6.83 1.52
C ALA A 92 22.39 6.01 2.18
N HIS A 93 22.05 5.04 3.02
CA HIS A 93 23.04 4.16 3.66
C HIS A 93 23.62 3.09 2.70
N CYS A 94 22.81 2.56 1.77
CA CYS A 94 23.30 1.66 0.73
C CYS A 94 24.38 2.34 -0.14
N TRP A 95 24.18 3.60 -0.56
CA TRP A 95 25.14 4.31 -1.43
C TRP A 95 26.39 4.77 -0.66
N GLU A 96 26.30 4.96 0.66
CA GLU A 96 27.50 5.11 1.50
C GLU A 96 28.33 3.82 1.54
N ALA A 97 27.68 2.66 1.63
CA ALA A 97 28.34 1.35 1.63
C ALA A 97 28.90 0.97 0.25
N TYR A 98 28.21 1.37 -0.83
CA TYR A 98 28.59 1.05 -2.21
C TYR A 98 28.77 2.33 -3.05
N PRO A 99 29.85 3.10 -2.84
CA PRO A 99 30.06 4.39 -3.50
C PRO A 99 30.29 4.30 -5.02
N THR A 100 30.45 3.09 -5.55
CA THR A 100 30.59 2.80 -6.98
C THR A 100 29.28 2.91 -7.75
N TYR A 101 28.13 2.81 -7.06
CA TYR A 101 26.82 3.02 -7.69
C TYR A 101 26.51 4.52 -7.71
N PRO A 102 26.30 5.13 -8.89
CA PRO A 102 25.94 6.54 -8.93
C PRO A 102 24.56 6.75 -8.30
N PHE A 103 24.32 7.94 -7.75
CA PHE A 103 22.97 8.31 -7.33
C PHE A 103 22.12 8.52 -8.59
N PRO A 104 20.96 7.88 -8.75
CA PRO A 104 20.11 8.16 -9.91
C PRO A 104 19.49 9.54 -9.73
N GLY A 105 19.70 10.40 -10.73
CA GLY A 105 19.15 11.75 -10.78
C GLY A 105 20.11 12.87 -10.39
N LYS A 106 19.56 14.07 -10.21
CA LYS A 106 20.28 15.17 -9.57
C LYS A 106 20.47 14.81 -8.11
N ALA A 107 21.72 14.68 -7.67
CA ALA A 107 22.03 14.65 -6.24
C ALA A 107 21.26 15.79 -5.57
N PRO A 108 20.57 15.55 -4.43
CA PRO A 108 19.75 16.58 -3.79
C PRO A 108 20.55 17.88 -3.69
N GLU A 109 19.99 18.98 -4.20
CA GLU A 109 20.58 20.31 -4.08
C GLU A 109 20.79 20.55 -2.60
N LYS A 110 22.05 20.44 -2.15
CA LYS A 110 22.44 20.51 -0.75
C LYS A 110 21.83 21.77 -0.13
N PRO A 111 20.82 21.67 0.76
CA PRO A 111 20.45 22.81 1.59
C PRO A 111 21.56 23.05 2.63
N GLU A 112 22.34 22.00 2.93
CA GLU A 112 23.40 21.96 3.94
C GLU A 112 24.57 21.09 3.46
N GLY A 113 25.79 21.41 3.89
CA GLY A 113 27.01 20.71 3.48
C GLY A 113 26.97 19.20 3.81
N PRO A 114 27.76 18.36 3.10
CA PRO A 114 27.79 16.90 3.30
C PRO A 114 28.06 16.46 4.75
N ASP A 115 28.76 17.29 5.53
CA ASP A 115 29.05 17.07 6.94
C ASP A 115 27.80 17.16 7.84
N ALA A 116 26.84 18.04 7.52
CA ALA A 116 25.61 18.22 8.30
C ALA A 116 24.65 17.03 8.14
N THR A 117 24.50 16.52 6.91
CA THR A 117 23.67 15.34 6.62
C THR A 117 24.23 14.08 7.28
N SER A 118 25.55 13.89 7.24
CA SER A 118 26.23 12.79 7.95
C SER A 118 26.05 12.88 9.47
N ALA A 119 26.17 14.08 10.04
CA ALA A 119 25.98 14.31 11.48
C ALA A 119 24.54 14.00 11.93
N ARG A 120 23.53 14.45 11.17
CA ARG A 120 22.12 14.17 11.46
C ARG A 120 21.81 12.67 11.43
N ARG A 121 22.33 11.93 10.44
CA ARG A 121 22.21 10.46 10.38
C ARG A 121 22.83 9.80 11.61
N LYS A 122 24.05 10.19 11.99
CA LYS A 122 24.71 9.65 13.20
C LYS A 122 23.89 9.88 14.47
N ILE A 123 23.31 11.07 14.63
CA ILE A 123 22.43 11.41 15.75
C ILE A 123 21.20 10.49 15.76
N GLN A 124 20.56 10.32 14.60
CA GLN A 124 19.38 9.47 14.51
C GLN A 124 19.69 7.99 14.80
N GLN A 125 20.77 7.44 14.24
CA GLN A 125 21.20 6.07 14.54
C GLN A 125 21.49 5.89 16.03
N TRP A 126 22.07 6.91 16.68
CA TRP A 126 22.25 6.89 18.13
C TRP A 126 20.92 6.92 18.90
N HIS A 127 19.92 7.67 18.43
CA HIS A 127 18.58 7.64 19.04
C HIS A 127 17.92 6.26 18.91
N GLU A 128 17.99 5.62 17.75
CA GLU A 128 17.49 4.25 17.57
C GLU A 128 18.21 3.26 18.49
N TYR A 129 19.54 3.33 18.60
CA TYR A 129 20.32 2.53 19.54
C TYR A 129 19.85 2.78 20.99
N ARG A 130 19.69 4.05 21.37
CA ARG A 130 19.26 4.44 22.72
C ARG A 130 17.88 3.87 23.05
N GLU A 131 16.92 3.92 22.14
CA GLU A 131 15.60 3.31 22.35
C GLU A 131 15.72 1.80 22.62
N CYS A 132 16.64 1.11 21.95
CA CYS A 132 16.87 -0.31 22.21
C CYS A 132 17.48 -0.59 23.59
N THR A 133 18.11 0.39 24.23
CA THR A 133 18.66 0.29 25.59
C THR A 133 17.71 0.84 26.68
N ARG A 134 16.48 1.23 26.31
CA ARG A 134 15.51 1.80 27.26
C ARG A 134 15.08 0.78 28.30
N THR A 135 15.55 0.99 29.54
CA THR A 135 15.21 0.16 30.71
C THR A 135 13.89 0.54 31.37
N GLY A 136 13.44 1.79 31.21
CA GLY A 136 12.13 2.24 31.72
C GLY A 136 10.96 1.42 31.17
N TRP A 137 11.06 1.00 29.90
CA TRP A 137 10.09 0.10 29.26
C TRP A 137 9.96 -1.23 30.02
N MET A 138 11.07 -1.79 30.50
CA MET A 138 11.06 -3.04 31.27
C MET A 138 10.38 -2.86 32.63
N LEU A 139 10.53 -1.70 33.27
CA LEU A 139 9.81 -1.39 34.51
C LEU A 139 8.31 -1.21 34.24
N GLU A 140 7.95 -0.38 33.25
CA GLU A 140 6.56 -0.05 32.89
C GLU A 140 5.78 -1.30 32.48
N HIS A 141 6.37 -2.13 31.64
CA HIS A 141 5.67 -3.27 31.06
C HIS A 141 5.95 -4.57 31.81
N CYS A 142 7.17 -4.84 32.29
CA CYS A 142 7.51 -6.10 32.97
C CYS A 142 7.45 -6.02 34.49
N ASN A 143 7.13 -4.85 35.07
CA ASN A 143 7.24 -4.59 36.51
C ASN A 143 8.64 -4.96 37.06
N LEU A 144 9.68 -4.78 36.24
CA LEU A 144 11.04 -5.22 36.55
C LEU A 144 11.96 -4.00 36.78
N PRO A 145 12.40 -3.76 38.03
CA PRO A 145 13.35 -2.69 38.33
C PRO A 145 14.77 -3.04 37.84
N GLU A 146 15.58 -2.01 37.60
CA GLU A 146 16.99 -2.19 37.26
C GLU A 146 17.73 -2.91 38.41
N PRO A 147 18.44 -4.03 38.16
CA PRO A 147 19.26 -4.68 39.18
C PRO A 147 20.47 -3.82 39.57
N ALA A 148 20.90 -3.93 40.83
CA ALA A 148 22.10 -3.23 41.31
C ALA A 148 23.39 -3.68 40.61
N ASP A 149 23.48 -4.97 40.27
CA ASP A 149 24.56 -5.52 39.45
C ASP A 149 23.99 -6.12 38.16
N PRO A 150 24.29 -5.55 36.98
CA PRO A 150 23.83 -6.10 35.72
C PRO A 150 24.45 -7.47 35.41
N ARG A 151 25.51 -7.93 36.11
CA ARG A 151 26.11 -9.26 35.86
C ARG A 151 25.28 -10.43 36.35
N LYS A 152 24.17 -10.15 37.03
CA LYS A 152 23.20 -11.15 37.47
C LYS A 152 22.67 -12.02 36.32
N TRP A 153 22.71 -11.54 35.07
CA TRP A 153 22.36 -12.31 33.87
C TRP A 153 23.10 -13.66 33.78
N ARG A 154 24.33 -13.75 34.32
CA ARG A 154 25.14 -14.97 34.26
C ARG A 154 24.51 -16.12 35.04
N GLU A 155 23.87 -15.80 36.15
CA GLU A 155 23.39 -16.75 37.15
C GLU A 155 21.88 -17.03 37.06
N THR A 156 21.14 -16.18 36.34
CA THR A 156 19.68 -16.28 36.20
C THR A 156 19.28 -16.79 34.83
N ASP A 157 18.21 -17.58 34.76
CA ASP A 157 17.55 -17.97 33.50
C ASP A 157 16.21 -17.24 33.30
N ASP A 158 15.92 -16.24 34.14
CA ASP A 158 14.76 -15.36 33.97
C ASP A 158 14.95 -14.42 32.77
N GLU A 159 14.20 -14.66 31.69
CA GLU A 159 14.33 -13.96 30.40
C GLU A 159 14.20 -12.43 30.52
N PRO A 160 13.21 -11.86 31.25
CA PRO A 160 13.13 -10.43 31.48
C PRO A 160 14.36 -9.86 32.21
N MET A 161 14.89 -10.57 33.21
CA MET A 161 16.12 -10.15 33.90
C MET A 161 17.34 -10.17 32.99
N ILE A 162 17.50 -11.22 32.17
CA ILE A 162 18.61 -11.29 31.19
C ILE A 162 18.51 -10.11 30.21
N ALA A 163 17.33 -9.84 29.66
CA ALA A 163 17.09 -8.72 28.76
C ALA A 163 17.38 -7.36 29.41
N MET A 164 16.92 -7.15 30.65
CA MET A 164 17.21 -5.94 31.42
C MET A 164 18.72 -5.73 31.62
N CYS A 165 19.44 -6.79 31.98
CA CYS A 165 20.88 -6.75 32.16
C CYS A 165 21.62 -6.42 30.85
N ALA A 166 21.21 -7.04 29.73
CA ALA A 166 21.76 -6.74 28.41
C ALA A 166 21.56 -5.27 28.04
N ARG A 167 20.36 -4.72 28.24
CA ARG A 167 20.06 -3.29 28.03
C ARG A 167 20.93 -2.39 28.89
N LEU A 168 21.10 -2.70 30.17
CA LEU A 168 21.95 -1.92 31.09
C LEU A 168 23.43 -1.94 30.70
N LEU A 169 23.96 -3.11 30.31
CA LEU A 169 25.34 -3.24 29.87
C LEU A 169 25.59 -2.44 28.58
N ALA A 170 24.61 -2.43 27.67
CA ALA A 170 24.65 -1.69 26.41
C ALA A 170 24.34 -0.18 26.54
N LYS A 171 23.82 0.28 27.67
CA LYS A 171 23.40 1.68 27.88
C LYS A 171 24.57 2.62 28.17
N ASP A 172 24.63 3.73 27.44
CA ASP A 172 25.45 4.90 27.79
C ASP A 172 24.55 6.11 28.07
N LYS A 173 24.96 6.99 28.99
CA LYS A 173 24.20 8.19 29.36
C LYS A 173 24.66 9.42 28.58
N THR A 174 25.82 9.35 27.93
CA THR A 174 26.39 10.47 27.18
C THR A 174 25.89 10.45 25.74
N LEU A 175 25.42 11.61 25.27
CA LEU A 175 24.89 11.76 23.92
C LEU A 175 25.97 11.42 22.87
N GLY A 176 25.62 10.58 21.90
CA GLY A 176 26.51 10.17 20.80
C GLY A 176 27.60 9.17 21.20
N GLN A 177 27.66 8.73 22.46
CA GLN A 177 28.64 7.73 22.91
C GLN A 177 28.02 6.35 23.06
N TYR A 178 28.88 5.35 22.92
CA TYR A 178 28.59 3.93 23.11
C TYR A 178 29.39 3.42 24.30
N PRO A 179 28.92 2.38 25.01
CA PRO A 179 29.66 1.83 26.14
C PRO A 179 31.00 1.24 25.68
N SER A 180 31.90 0.99 26.63
CA SER A 180 33.21 0.38 26.36
C SER A 180 33.07 -0.97 25.65
N GLU A 181 34.08 -1.35 24.86
CA GLU A 181 34.10 -2.64 24.14
C GLU A 181 33.83 -3.82 25.07
N GLN A 182 34.44 -3.83 26.26
CA GLN A 182 34.21 -4.86 27.28
C GLN A 182 32.73 -4.95 27.70
N ARG A 183 32.06 -3.80 27.90
CA ARG A 183 30.64 -3.77 28.26
C ARG A 183 29.75 -4.18 27.09
N MET A 184 30.10 -3.79 25.86
CA MET A 184 29.39 -4.25 24.65
C MET A 184 29.48 -5.77 24.50
N ARG A 185 30.66 -6.35 24.70
CA ARG A 185 30.87 -7.80 24.64
C ARG A 185 30.04 -8.51 25.71
N GLU A 186 30.06 -8.01 26.94
CA GLU A 186 29.25 -8.56 28.03
C GLU A 186 27.73 -8.42 27.77
N ALA A 187 27.29 -7.33 27.14
CA ALA A 187 25.90 -7.15 26.71
C ALA A 187 25.50 -8.15 25.61
N LEU A 188 26.39 -8.38 24.64
CA LEU A 188 26.17 -9.34 23.57
C LEU A 188 26.10 -10.77 24.10
N ASP A 189 26.93 -11.14 25.07
CA ASP A 189 26.88 -12.47 25.70
C ASP A 189 25.56 -12.69 26.46
N ALA A 190 25.08 -11.67 27.20
CA ALA A 190 23.77 -11.71 27.85
C ALA A 190 22.64 -11.88 26.82
N ALA A 191 22.72 -11.14 25.70
CA ALA A 191 21.75 -11.25 24.62
C ALA A 191 21.76 -12.61 23.92
N LYS A 192 22.95 -13.19 23.69
CA LYS A 192 23.10 -14.56 23.15
C LYS A 192 22.50 -15.59 24.10
N LYS A 193 22.70 -15.43 25.42
CA LYS A 193 22.06 -16.28 26.44
C LYS A 193 20.54 -16.23 26.33
N LEU A 194 19.97 -15.02 26.28
CA LEU A 194 18.53 -14.82 26.08
C LEU A 194 18.05 -15.54 24.82
N TYR A 195 18.70 -15.31 23.68
CA TYR A 195 18.25 -15.84 22.41
C TYR A 195 18.51 -17.33 22.16
N ALA A 196 19.29 -17.98 23.02
CA ALA A 196 19.40 -19.43 23.04
C ALA A 196 18.16 -20.13 23.62
N HIS A 197 17.28 -19.42 24.32
CA HIS A 197 16.04 -19.97 24.83
C HIS A 197 15.03 -20.23 23.68
N PRO A 198 14.17 -21.27 23.80
CA PRO A 198 13.16 -21.56 22.80
C PRO A 198 12.18 -20.40 22.59
N GLN A 199 11.88 -20.10 21.33
CA GLN A 199 10.98 -19.02 20.96
C GLN A 199 9.83 -19.53 20.09
N VAL A 200 8.63 -19.02 20.34
CA VAL A 200 7.45 -19.29 19.52
C VAL A 200 7.47 -18.39 18.28
N PRO A 201 7.35 -18.94 17.06
CA PRO A 201 7.18 -18.16 15.84
C PRO A 201 5.96 -17.23 15.92
N ILE A 202 6.01 -16.08 15.25
CA ILE A 202 4.92 -15.10 15.27
C ILE A 202 3.60 -15.70 14.78
N THR A 203 3.67 -16.61 13.81
CA THR A 203 2.56 -17.37 13.23
C THR A 203 1.81 -18.23 14.25
N GLU A 204 2.47 -18.63 15.33
CA GLU A 204 1.91 -19.47 16.39
C GLU A 204 1.65 -18.65 17.67
N TRP A 205 2.02 -17.37 17.66
CA TRP A 205 1.89 -16.51 18.83
C TRP A 205 0.47 -15.99 18.97
N LYS A 206 -0.30 -16.62 19.85
CA LYS A 206 -1.62 -16.12 20.26
C LYS A 206 -1.42 -14.97 21.24
N PHE A 207 -1.42 -13.73 20.76
CA PHE A 207 -1.48 -12.55 21.62
C PHE A 207 -2.79 -12.60 22.43
N LYS A 208 -2.72 -13.12 23.65
CA LYS A 208 -3.80 -13.07 24.62
C LYS A 208 -3.37 -12.13 25.75
N TRP A 209 -3.93 -10.92 25.73
CA TRP A 209 -3.83 -10.02 26.86
C TRP A 209 -4.74 -10.53 27.99
N ASP A 210 -4.24 -11.45 28.82
CA ASP A 210 -4.99 -12.03 29.94
C ASP A 210 -4.72 -11.32 31.30
N GLY A 211 -4.32 -10.06 31.23
CA GLY A 211 -4.24 -9.20 32.40
C GLY A 211 -3.12 -9.50 33.40
N ASN A 212 -2.37 -10.62 33.31
CA ASN A 212 -1.19 -10.84 34.18
C ASN A 212 -0.20 -11.96 33.74
N LYS A 213 -0.42 -12.73 32.67
CA LYS A 213 0.53 -13.78 32.23
C LYS A 213 0.65 -13.86 30.70
N THR A 214 1.23 -12.82 30.10
CA THR A 214 1.71 -12.91 28.72
C THR A 214 3.05 -13.65 28.68
N VAL A 215 3.15 -14.75 27.93
CA VAL A 215 4.46 -15.25 27.47
C VAL A 215 4.95 -14.23 26.45
N ARG A 216 5.90 -13.40 26.87
CA ARG A 216 6.43 -12.31 26.04
C ARG A 216 7.48 -12.88 25.12
N ARG A 217 7.40 -12.52 23.84
CA ARG A 217 8.45 -12.91 22.90
C ARG A 217 9.73 -12.17 23.27
N HIS A 218 10.87 -12.81 23.00
CA HIS A 218 12.16 -12.26 23.39
C HIS A 218 12.47 -10.95 22.65
N SER A 219 11.92 -10.77 21.44
CA SER A 219 11.97 -9.52 20.66
C SER A 219 11.34 -8.33 21.40
N PHE A 220 10.26 -8.55 22.17
CA PHE A 220 9.66 -7.52 23.04
C PHE A 220 10.58 -7.19 24.22
N LEU A 221 11.23 -8.19 24.80
CA LEU A 221 12.11 -7.99 25.96
C LEU A 221 13.42 -7.29 25.56
N LEU A 222 13.99 -7.63 24.40
CA LEU A 222 15.23 -7.08 23.89
C LEU A 222 15.17 -6.95 22.37
N TYR A 223 15.15 -5.74 21.81
CA TYR A 223 15.10 -5.58 20.35
C TYR A 223 16.30 -6.24 19.67
N ARG A 224 16.05 -7.06 18.64
CA ARG A 224 17.10 -7.72 17.87
C ARG A 224 18.07 -6.73 17.23
N ARG A 225 17.58 -5.54 16.86
CA ARG A 225 18.39 -4.42 16.38
C ARG A 225 19.60 -4.16 17.28
N LEU A 226 19.41 -4.12 18.61
CA LEU A 226 20.51 -3.89 19.55
C LEU A 226 21.59 -4.94 19.42
N VAL A 227 21.18 -6.20 19.31
CA VAL A 227 22.09 -7.35 19.32
C VAL A 227 22.87 -7.42 18.01
N VAL A 228 22.19 -7.17 16.88
CA VAL A 228 22.83 -7.02 15.57
C VAL A 228 23.82 -5.85 15.59
N GLU A 229 23.44 -4.69 16.13
CA GLU A 229 24.32 -3.52 16.20
C GLU A 229 25.55 -3.75 17.09
N LEU A 230 25.38 -4.36 18.27
CA LEU A 230 26.49 -4.73 19.16
C LEU A 230 27.46 -5.69 18.46
N ALA A 231 26.93 -6.72 17.79
CA ALA A 231 27.74 -7.69 17.07
C ALA A 231 28.54 -7.01 15.94
N ILE A 232 27.93 -6.13 15.14
CA ILE A 232 28.63 -5.36 14.10
C ILE A 232 29.74 -4.50 14.69
N ARG A 233 29.46 -3.75 15.76
CA ARG A 233 30.45 -2.88 16.43
C ARG A 233 31.63 -3.65 17.02
N LEU A 234 31.41 -4.90 17.41
CA LEU A 234 32.44 -5.81 17.92
C LEU A 234 33.15 -6.61 16.82
N GLY A 235 32.76 -6.43 15.55
CA GLY A 235 33.28 -7.20 14.41
C GLY A 235 32.78 -8.65 14.34
N GLU A 236 31.77 -9.03 15.13
CA GLU A 236 31.18 -10.37 15.15
C GLU A 236 30.08 -10.54 14.08
N LEU A 237 30.44 -10.34 12.80
CA LEU A 237 29.48 -10.28 11.69
C LEU A 237 28.65 -11.56 11.50
N GLU A 238 29.21 -12.75 11.77
CA GLU A 238 28.46 -14.02 11.73
C GLU A 238 27.39 -14.09 12.83
N THR A 239 27.68 -13.55 14.02
CA THR A 239 26.67 -13.43 15.09
C THR A 239 25.56 -12.48 14.64
N ALA A 240 25.93 -11.34 14.03
CA ALA A 240 24.94 -10.40 13.51
C ALA A 240 24.02 -11.07 12.47
N ALA A 241 24.59 -11.84 11.54
CA ALA A 241 23.86 -12.57 10.51
C ALA A 241 22.93 -13.65 11.11
N GLU A 242 23.39 -14.38 12.12
CA GLU A 242 22.61 -15.40 12.81
C GLU A 242 21.40 -14.82 13.55
N VAL A 243 21.61 -13.73 14.31
CA VAL A 243 20.52 -13.06 15.04
C VAL A 243 19.51 -12.43 14.08
N LEU A 244 19.98 -11.83 12.98
CA LEU A 244 19.12 -11.31 11.93
C LEU A 244 18.30 -12.42 11.27
N SER A 245 18.94 -13.53 10.91
CA SER A 245 18.28 -14.73 10.36
C SER A 245 17.19 -15.28 11.30
N MET A 246 17.47 -15.34 12.60
CA MET A 246 16.48 -15.76 13.58
C MET A 246 15.30 -14.78 13.64
N GLY A 247 15.53 -13.47 13.61
CA GLY A 247 14.46 -12.47 13.54
C GLY A 247 13.59 -12.61 12.29
N LEU A 248 14.21 -12.82 11.14
CA LEU A 248 13.53 -13.04 9.87
C LEU A 248 12.58 -14.24 9.92
N ARG A 249 13.06 -15.38 10.43
CA ARG A 249 12.27 -16.61 10.50
C ARG A 249 11.16 -16.58 11.55
N LEU A 250 11.42 -15.93 12.68
CA LEU A 250 10.48 -15.94 13.80
C LEU A 250 9.50 -14.78 13.75
N ASP A 251 9.92 -13.60 13.28
CA ASP A 251 9.20 -12.34 13.47
C ASP A 251 8.87 -11.67 12.15
N GLY A 252 9.65 -11.95 11.11
CA GLY A 252 9.38 -11.48 9.75
C GLY A 252 9.28 -9.98 9.60
N PHE A 253 9.98 -9.23 10.47
CA PHE A 253 10.03 -7.77 10.49
C PHE A 253 8.72 -7.03 10.83
N ASN A 254 7.84 -7.66 11.62
CA ASN A 254 6.60 -7.03 12.06
C ASN A 254 6.76 -5.64 12.73
N ASP A 255 5.76 -4.78 12.55
CA ASP A 255 5.70 -3.42 13.12
C ASP A 255 5.62 -3.39 14.65
N VAL A 256 5.23 -4.50 15.28
CA VAL A 256 4.91 -4.56 16.72
C VAL A 256 6.17 -4.61 17.60
N ASP A 257 7.31 -5.07 17.07
CA ASP A 257 8.49 -5.42 17.88
C ASP A 257 9.73 -4.55 17.57
N GLY A 258 9.55 -3.43 16.86
CA GLY A 258 10.66 -2.58 16.41
C GLY A 258 11.54 -3.25 15.34
N GLY A 259 10.97 -4.25 14.64
CA GLY A 259 11.64 -5.13 13.70
C GLY A 259 11.65 -4.67 12.24
N GLN A 260 11.11 -3.50 11.91
CA GLN A 260 10.88 -3.09 10.52
C GLN A 260 12.15 -3.20 9.64
N LEU A 261 12.01 -3.79 8.45
CA LEU A 261 13.12 -4.04 7.51
C LEU A 261 13.91 -2.76 7.18
N ASP A 262 13.21 -1.65 6.98
CA ASP A 262 13.84 -0.36 6.68
C ASP A 262 14.76 0.12 7.81
N ARG A 263 14.40 -0.14 9.08
CA ARG A 263 15.25 0.17 10.23
C ARG A 263 16.53 -0.67 10.26
N TYR A 264 16.51 -1.90 9.76
CA TYR A 264 17.72 -2.71 9.63
C TYR A 264 18.61 -2.25 8.48
N LEU A 265 18.03 -1.91 7.33
CA LEU A 265 18.79 -1.47 6.15
C LEU A 265 19.51 -0.13 6.33
N VAL A 266 19.18 0.63 7.39
CA VAL A 266 19.89 1.86 7.78
C VAL A 266 20.93 1.65 8.87
N LEU A 267 21.05 0.43 9.42
CA LEU A 267 21.98 0.15 10.50
C LEU A 267 23.44 0.26 9.99
N PRO A 268 24.31 1.06 10.63
CA PRO A 268 25.70 1.15 10.22
C PRO A 268 26.40 -0.22 10.22
N GLY A 269 27.02 -0.58 9.10
CA GLY A 269 27.71 -1.87 8.90
C GLY A 269 26.81 -3.04 8.51
N ILE A 270 25.49 -2.83 8.31
CA ILE A 270 24.58 -3.92 7.91
C ILE A 270 24.96 -4.55 6.57
N TYR A 271 25.47 -3.76 5.63
CA TYR A 271 25.85 -4.24 4.29
C TYR A 271 27.06 -5.20 4.30
N ASP A 272 27.84 -5.24 5.39
CA ASP A 272 28.86 -6.28 5.61
C ASP A 272 28.26 -7.60 6.13
N VAL A 273 27.04 -7.54 6.68
CA VAL A 273 26.30 -8.70 7.22
C VAL A 273 25.41 -9.36 6.16
N LEU A 274 24.80 -8.57 5.27
CA LEU A 274 23.86 -9.10 4.25
C LEU A 274 24.46 -10.20 3.35
N PRO A 275 25.74 -10.16 2.91
CA PRO A 275 26.34 -11.27 2.18
C PRO A 275 26.43 -12.57 2.99
N LEU A 276 26.63 -12.48 4.32
CA LEU A 276 26.65 -13.64 5.20
C LEU A 276 25.26 -14.22 5.41
N LEU A 277 24.24 -13.36 5.48
CA LEU A 277 22.85 -13.77 5.52
C LEU A 277 22.42 -14.43 4.20
N ALA A 278 22.77 -13.86 3.05
CA ALA A 278 22.44 -14.38 1.73
C ALA A 278 23.00 -15.79 1.49
N LYS A 279 24.20 -16.09 1.99
CA LYS A 279 24.79 -17.45 1.94
C LYS A 279 23.93 -18.52 2.64
N ARG A 280 23.04 -18.12 3.56
CA ARG A 280 22.12 -19.02 4.25
C ARG A 280 20.83 -19.27 3.46
N GLY A 281 20.63 -18.57 2.34
CA GLY A 281 19.48 -18.72 1.45
C GLY A 281 18.14 -18.63 2.17
N LYS A 282 17.16 -19.42 1.68
CA LYS A 282 15.81 -19.48 2.26
C LYS A 282 15.76 -20.08 3.67
N GLU A 283 16.75 -20.89 4.04
CA GLU A 283 16.86 -21.42 5.41
C GLU A 283 17.25 -20.34 6.42
N GLY A 284 17.98 -19.31 5.98
CA GLY A 284 18.36 -18.17 6.82
C GLY A 284 17.40 -17.00 6.74
N ASN A 285 16.84 -16.75 5.55
CA ASN A 285 15.98 -15.62 5.24
C ASN A 285 14.78 -16.11 4.41
N PRO A 286 13.56 -16.23 4.99
CA PRO A 286 12.37 -16.65 4.24
C PRO A 286 12.02 -15.76 3.03
N PHE A 287 12.49 -14.52 3.03
CA PHE A 287 12.29 -13.53 1.96
C PHE A 287 13.43 -13.51 0.94
N TYR A 288 14.36 -14.47 1.02
CA TYR A 288 15.50 -14.53 0.12
C TYR A 288 15.06 -14.78 -1.33
N ILE A 289 15.51 -13.90 -2.22
CA ILE A 289 15.31 -13.97 -3.66
C ILE A 289 16.61 -14.46 -4.31
N GLU A 290 16.53 -15.62 -4.97
CA GLU A 290 17.63 -16.19 -5.74
C GLU A 290 18.00 -15.26 -6.91
N THR A 291 19.26 -15.29 -7.36
CA THR A 291 19.73 -14.38 -8.41
C THR A 291 18.95 -14.53 -9.71
N GLU A 292 18.66 -15.76 -10.14
CA GLU A 292 17.89 -16.00 -11.37
C GLU A 292 16.45 -15.48 -11.27
N ASP A 293 15.82 -15.63 -10.10
CA ASP A 293 14.50 -15.08 -9.83
C ASP A 293 14.55 -13.55 -9.77
N ALA A 294 15.58 -12.98 -9.14
CA ALA A 294 15.79 -11.54 -9.05
C ALA A 294 15.92 -10.90 -10.44
N ASP A 295 16.73 -11.49 -11.32
CA ASP A 295 16.89 -11.02 -12.70
C ASP A 295 15.57 -11.06 -13.48
N ALA A 296 14.82 -12.14 -13.35
CA ALA A 296 13.52 -12.29 -14.02
C ALA A 296 12.50 -11.27 -13.50
N ILE A 297 12.38 -11.13 -12.17
CA ILE A 297 11.51 -10.18 -11.49
C ILE A 297 11.86 -8.74 -11.92
N VAL A 298 13.12 -8.35 -11.84
CA VAL A 298 13.56 -6.98 -12.18
C VAL A 298 13.31 -6.68 -13.64
N LYS A 299 13.58 -7.64 -14.54
CA LYS A 299 13.32 -7.47 -15.97
C LYS A 299 11.84 -7.19 -16.23
N GLU A 300 10.94 -7.95 -15.61
CA GLU A 300 9.49 -7.81 -15.83
C GLU A 300 8.94 -6.51 -15.24
N VAL A 301 9.29 -6.20 -13.99
CA VAL A 301 8.84 -4.96 -13.32
C VAL A 301 9.38 -3.73 -14.05
N ARG A 302 10.65 -3.74 -14.43
CA ARG A 302 11.24 -2.62 -15.19
C ARG A 302 10.57 -2.43 -16.54
N ALA A 303 10.29 -3.51 -17.27
CA ALA A 303 9.57 -3.42 -18.54
C ALA A 303 8.17 -2.80 -18.35
N ALA A 304 7.49 -3.09 -17.25
CA ALA A 304 6.20 -2.48 -16.93
C ALA A 304 6.32 -0.99 -16.59
N VAL A 305 7.36 -0.59 -15.84
CA VAL A 305 7.69 0.83 -15.55
C VAL A 305 7.91 1.60 -16.86
N GLU A 306 8.77 1.07 -17.75
CA GLU A 306 9.09 1.68 -19.04
C GLU A 306 7.86 1.73 -19.96
N LEU A 307 7.04 0.67 -19.97
CA LEU A 307 5.80 0.61 -20.75
C LEU A 307 4.82 1.69 -20.31
N ARG A 308 4.56 1.82 -19.00
CA ARG A 308 3.68 2.88 -18.48
C ARG A 308 4.23 4.27 -18.77
N ALA A 309 5.53 4.47 -18.63
CA ALA A 309 6.16 5.75 -18.90
C ALA A 309 6.01 6.18 -20.37
N ARG A 310 6.08 5.22 -21.30
CA ARG A 310 6.02 5.47 -22.75
C ARG A 310 4.59 5.54 -23.29
N GLU A 311 3.73 4.65 -22.83
CA GLU A 311 2.40 4.40 -23.43
C GLU A 311 1.25 4.78 -22.49
N GLY A 312 1.55 5.27 -21.28
CA GLY A 312 0.56 5.62 -20.27
C GLY A 312 -0.07 4.39 -19.60
N ARG A 313 -1.21 4.60 -18.95
CA ARG A 313 -2.02 3.56 -18.31
C ARG A 313 -2.34 2.47 -19.34
N GLN A 314 -1.99 1.22 -19.06
CA GLN A 314 -2.35 0.07 -19.90
C GLN A 314 -3.68 -0.51 -19.45
N TRP A 315 -4.68 0.35 -19.39
CA TRP A 315 -5.96 0.01 -18.78
C TRP A 315 -6.61 -1.17 -19.49
N SER A 316 -6.93 -2.22 -18.75
CA SER A 316 -7.56 -3.42 -19.28
C SER A 316 -9.02 -3.15 -19.71
N LEU A 317 -9.69 -2.17 -19.10
CA LEU A 317 -11.06 -1.77 -19.41
C LEU A 317 -11.18 -0.57 -20.36
N ALA A 318 -10.08 -0.19 -21.02
CA ALA A 318 -10.07 0.93 -21.96
C ALA A 318 -11.15 0.76 -23.06
N PRO A 319 -11.80 1.85 -23.52
CA PRO A 319 -12.88 1.77 -24.51
C PRO A 319 -12.50 1.02 -25.79
N GLU A 320 -11.25 1.10 -26.23
CA GLU A 320 -10.73 0.42 -27.42
C GLU A 320 -10.49 -1.09 -27.23
N LYS A 321 -10.52 -1.58 -25.99
CA LYS A 321 -10.31 -3.01 -25.64
C LYS A 321 -11.58 -3.71 -25.24
N VAL A 322 -12.44 -3.05 -24.47
CA VAL A 322 -13.64 -3.65 -23.85
C VAL A 322 -14.86 -2.83 -24.21
N GLY A 323 -15.79 -3.41 -24.98
CA GLY A 323 -17.07 -2.76 -25.30
C GLY A 323 -18.04 -2.77 -24.12
N TRP A 324 -19.11 -1.95 -24.19
CA TRP A 324 -20.14 -1.85 -23.15
C TRP A 324 -20.76 -3.18 -22.73
N LYS A 325 -21.04 -4.07 -23.69
CA LYS A 325 -21.60 -5.40 -23.41
C LYS A 325 -20.72 -6.22 -22.49
N GLU A 326 -19.42 -6.25 -22.76
CA GLU A 326 -18.47 -6.99 -21.92
C GLU A 326 -18.28 -6.28 -20.57
N LEU A 327 -18.22 -4.95 -20.55
CA LEU A 327 -18.07 -4.18 -19.32
C LEU A 327 -19.23 -4.41 -18.34
N LEU A 328 -20.47 -4.36 -18.82
CA LEU A 328 -21.68 -4.58 -18.01
C LEU A 328 -21.82 -6.04 -17.57
N ASP A 329 -21.46 -7.01 -18.41
CA ASP A 329 -21.42 -8.43 -18.02
C ASP A 329 -20.41 -8.68 -16.89
N ARG A 330 -19.24 -8.04 -16.95
CA ARG A 330 -18.24 -8.11 -15.88
C ARG A 330 -18.72 -7.42 -14.60
N LEU A 331 -19.35 -6.24 -14.73
CA LEU A 331 -19.96 -5.53 -13.59
C LEU A 331 -20.97 -6.44 -12.88
N ALA A 332 -21.92 -7.00 -13.62
CA ALA A 332 -22.97 -7.86 -13.08
C ALA A 332 -22.41 -9.10 -12.39
N LYS A 333 -21.44 -9.79 -13.01
CA LYS A 333 -20.78 -10.97 -12.41
C LYS A 333 -20.00 -10.62 -11.15
N GLY A 334 -19.24 -9.52 -11.16
CA GLY A 334 -18.50 -9.03 -10.01
C GLY A 334 -19.45 -8.65 -8.87
N ALA A 335 -20.45 -7.82 -9.17
CA ALA A 335 -21.50 -7.38 -8.26
C ALA A 335 -22.21 -8.57 -7.59
N TRP A 336 -22.68 -9.54 -8.37
CA TRP A 336 -23.33 -10.74 -7.85
C TRP A 336 -22.40 -11.54 -6.92
N ALA A 337 -21.12 -11.63 -7.24
CA ALA A 337 -20.17 -12.38 -6.42
C ALA A 337 -19.87 -11.70 -5.07
N VAL A 338 -19.86 -10.36 -5.02
CA VAL A 338 -19.50 -9.61 -3.81
C VAL A 338 -20.68 -9.21 -2.94
N ASN A 339 -21.89 -9.08 -3.51
CA ASN A 339 -23.08 -8.58 -2.81
C ASN A 339 -24.30 -9.50 -2.97
N ARG A 340 -24.08 -10.81 -3.07
CA ARG A 340 -25.11 -11.80 -3.39
C ARG A 340 -26.33 -11.74 -2.47
N THR A 341 -26.11 -11.65 -1.16
CA THR A 341 -27.18 -11.70 -0.15
C THR A 341 -28.23 -10.61 -0.40
N GLU A 342 -27.76 -9.38 -0.62
CA GLU A 342 -28.65 -8.25 -0.82
C GLU A 342 -29.40 -8.33 -2.16
N TYR A 343 -28.74 -8.81 -3.23
CA TYR A 343 -29.43 -9.05 -4.50
C TYR A 343 -30.51 -10.14 -4.39
N GLU A 344 -30.27 -11.19 -3.62
CA GLU A 344 -31.28 -12.22 -3.34
C GLU A 344 -32.47 -11.65 -2.53
N GLU A 345 -32.22 -10.73 -1.59
CA GLU A 345 -33.27 -10.01 -0.83
C GLU A 345 -34.10 -9.07 -1.73
N GLN A 346 -33.48 -8.47 -2.74
CA GLN A 346 -34.15 -7.71 -3.78
C GLN A 346 -34.91 -8.58 -4.80
N GLY A 347 -34.77 -9.91 -4.72
CA GLY A 347 -35.50 -10.88 -5.56
C GLY A 347 -34.78 -11.29 -6.84
N LEU A 348 -33.50 -10.95 -7.00
CA LEU A 348 -32.67 -11.37 -8.14
C LEU A 348 -32.15 -12.79 -7.91
N THR A 349 -31.97 -13.56 -8.98
CA THR A 349 -31.59 -14.98 -8.90
C THR A 349 -30.24 -15.30 -9.52
N CYS A 350 -29.74 -14.44 -10.41
CA CYS A 350 -28.40 -14.54 -10.98
C CYS A 350 -27.83 -13.18 -11.37
N ALA A 351 -26.55 -13.18 -11.80
CA ALA A 351 -25.86 -11.97 -12.23
C ALA A 351 -26.57 -11.27 -13.40
N GLU A 352 -27.12 -12.03 -14.34
CA GLU A 352 -27.80 -11.46 -15.51
C GLU A 352 -29.05 -10.65 -15.13
N ASP A 353 -29.71 -10.98 -14.02
CA ASP A 353 -30.87 -10.26 -13.49
C ASP A 353 -30.51 -8.85 -12.98
N ILE A 354 -29.22 -8.56 -12.74
CA ILE A 354 -28.76 -7.24 -12.31
C ILE A 354 -28.93 -6.20 -13.43
N LEU A 355 -28.80 -6.60 -14.69
CA LEU A 355 -28.87 -5.68 -15.82
C LEU A 355 -30.31 -5.50 -16.31
N HIS A 356 -30.73 -4.26 -16.49
CA HIS A 356 -32.05 -3.98 -17.06
C HIS A 356 -32.08 -4.30 -18.57
N PRO A 357 -33.27 -4.56 -19.14
CA PRO A 357 -33.42 -4.70 -20.59
C PRO A 357 -32.85 -3.48 -21.35
N PRO A 358 -32.31 -3.65 -22.57
CA PRO A 358 -31.83 -2.53 -23.37
C PRO A 358 -32.93 -1.52 -23.70
N ALA A 359 -32.58 -0.24 -23.74
CA ALA A 359 -33.46 0.83 -24.19
C ALA A 359 -33.66 0.80 -25.71
N THR A 360 -34.86 1.14 -26.13
CA THR A 360 -35.23 1.40 -27.53
C THR A 360 -34.80 2.80 -27.96
N GLU A 361 -34.67 3.05 -29.27
CA GLU A 361 -34.34 4.40 -29.76
C GLU A 361 -35.48 5.39 -29.48
N GLU A 362 -36.73 4.89 -29.39
CA GLU A 362 -37.88 5.68 -28.98
C GLU A 362 -37.74 6.19 -27.53
N GLU A 363 -37.39 5.31 -26.58
CA GLU A 363 -37.16 5.69 -25.17
C GLU A 363 -35.99 6.68 -25.03
N ILE A 364 -34.92 6.49 -25.81
CA ILE A 364 -33.78 7.43 -25.85
C ILE A 364 -34.25 8.81 -26.36
N ALA A 365 -35.04 8.84 -27.44
CA ALA A 365 -35.55 10.09 -28.00
C ALA A 365 -36.51 10.81 -27.05
N GLU A 366 -37.35 10.07 -26.31
CA GLU A 366 -38.23 10.63 -25.29
C GLU A 366 -37.44 11.22 -24.11
N ALA A 367 -36.40 10.53 -23.64
CA ALA A 367 -35.50 11.04 -22.62
C ALA A 367 -34.78 12.31 -23.08
N GLU A 368 -34.24 12.34 -24.30
CA GLU A 368 -33.58 13.53 -24.85
C GLU A 368 -34.54 14.71 -25.04
N ALA A 369 -35.82 14.45 -25.35
CA ALA A 369 -36.85 15.48 -25.40
C ALA A 369 -37.16 16.07 -24.02
N LYS A 370 -37.00 15.28 -22.94
CA LYS A 370 -37.25 15.70 -21.57
C LYS A 370 -36.08 16.50 -20.97
N VAL A 371 -34.86 16.00 -21.09
CA VAL A 371 -33.69 16.55 -20.37
C VAL A 371 -32.62 17.18 -21.27
N GLY A 372 -32.81 17.12 -22.59
CA GLY A 372 -31.81 17.54 -23.58
C GLY A 372 -30.89 16.40 -24.00
N GLU A 373 -29.92 16.71 -24.86
CA GLU A 373 -29.03 15.70 -25.45
C GLU A 373 -28.25 14.92 -24.38
N LEU A 374 -28.43 13.59 -24.39
CA LEU A 374 -27.76 12.68 -23.48
C LEU A 374 -26.28 12.48 -23.90
N PRO A 375 -25.38 12.26 -22.94
CA PRO A 375 -24.00 11.95 -23.26
C PRO A 375 -23.85 10.71 -24.17
N PRO A 376 -22.93 10.71 -25.16
CA PRO A 376 -22.82 9.62 -26.13
C PRO A 376 -22.54 8.24 -25.51
N ASP A 377 -21.64 8.15 -24.54
CA ASP A 377 -21.28 6.89 -23.87
C ASP A 377 -22.45 6.34 -23.03
N PHE A 378 -23.22 7.20 -22.36
CA PHE A 378 -24.43 6.83 -21.65
C PHE A 378 -25.49 6.29 -22.62
N LYS A 379 -25.67 6.93 -23.79
CA LYS A 379 -26.55 6.41 -24.86
C LYS A 379 -26.10 5.04 -25.35
N GLU A 380 -24.80 4.81 -25.51
CA GLU A 380 -24.28 3.50 -25.89
C GLU A 380 -24.51 2.44 -24.80
N MET A 381 -24.40 2.83 -23.53
CA MET A 381 -24.68 1.96 -22.38
C MET A 381 -26.15 1.55 -22.35
N VAL A 382 -27.10 2.50 -22.42
CA VAL A 382 -28.54 2.18 -22.35
C VAL A 382 -29.02 1.32 -23.50
N ARG A 383 -28.40 1.41 -24.69
CA ARG A 383 -28.64 0.49 -25.82
C ARG A 383 -28.21 -0.96 -25.56
N VAL A 384 -27.39 -1.19 -24.54
CA VAL A 384 -26.96 -2.51 -24.09
C VAL A 384 -27.76 -2.96 -22.86
N ALA A 385 -27.95 -2.08 -21.89
CA ALA A 385 -28.78 -2.30 -20.71
C ALA A 385 -29.30 -0.95 -20.20
N ASN A 386 -30.61 -0.76 -20.09
CA ASN A 386 -31.23 0.49 -19.63
C ASN A 386 -31.15 0.65 -18.10
N GLY A 387 -29.95 0.57 -17.54
CA GLY A 387 -29.78 0.55 -16.10
C GLY A 387 -29.26 -0.78 -15.55
N PHE A 388 -29.04 -0.79 -14.25
CA PHE A 388 -28.68 -1.98 -13.48
C PHE A 388 -28.96 -1.78 -11.99
N HIS A 389 -29.21 -2.89 -11.28
CA HIS A 389 -29.46 -2.91 -9.84
C HIS A 389 -28.16 -2.71 -9.02
N GLY A 390 -28.25 -1.94 -7.94
CA GLY A 390 -27.21 -1.81 -6.93
C GLY A 390 -27.63 -2.40 -5.58
N GLY A 391 -26.89 -2.08 -4.53
CA GLY A 391 -27.26 -2.32 -3.14
C GLY A 391 -27.44 -1.02 -2.38
N TRP A 392 -27.77 -1.11 -1.09
CA TRP A 392 -28.08 0.01 -0.21
C TRP A 392 -26.95 1.04 -0.15
N HIS A 393 -25.70 0.57 -0.09
CA HIS A 393 -24.47 1.37 -0.23
C HIS A 393 -23.57 0.92 -1.38
N PHE A 394 -23.98 -0.08 -2.15
CA PHE A 394 -23.17 -0.66 -3.23
C PHE A 394 -23.63 -0.17 -4.60
N LEU A 395 -22.69 0.26 -5.44
CA LEU A 395 -22.99 0.90 -6.74
C LEU A 395 -23.94 2.10 -6.62
N SER A 396 -24.02 2.71 -5.43
CA SER A 396 -24.94 3.80 -5.11
C SER A 396 -26.41 3.50 -5.43
N GLY A 397 -26.87 2.27 -5.20
CA GLY A 397 -28.25 1.87 -5.53
C GLY A 397 -28.48 1.52 -7.00
N GLY A 398 -27.43 1.55 -7.84
CA GLY A 398 -27.52 1.28 -9.26
C GLY A 398 -28.21 2.43 -10.02
N ILE A 399 -28.67 2.20 -11.24
CA ILE A 399 -29.30 3.23 -12.07
C ILE A 399 -30.58 2.71 -12.70
N ASN A 400 -31.70 3.43 -12.54
CA ASN A 400 -32.97 3.04 -13.14
C ASN A 400 -33.07 3.32 -14.65
N GLY A 401 -31.94 3.68 -15.28
CA GLY A 401 -31.86 4.02 -16.70
C GLY A 401 -32.67 5.27 -17.03
N LEU A 402 -33.41 5.21 -18.14
CA LEU A 402 -34.19 6.33 -18.69
C LEU A 402 -35.57 6.51 -18.06
N GLU A 403 -36.07 5.56 -17.25
CA GLU A 403 -37.46 5.58 -16.76
C GLU A 403 -37.74 6.75 -15.80
N ASP A 404 -36.77 7.09 -14.95
CA ASP A 404 -36.84 8.18 -13.97
C ASP A 404 -35.74 9.22 -14.17
N ILE A 405 -35.47 9.57 -15.43
CA ILE A 405 -34.54 10.65 -15.79
C ILE A 405 -35.24 12.01 -15.70
N ASP A 406 -34.61 13.00 -15.05
CA ASP A 406 -35.14 14.37 -15.01
C ASP A 406 -34.02 15.40 -14.99
N LEU A 407 -34.38 16.67 -15.12
CA LEU A 407 -33.49 17.76 -14.75
C LEU A 407 -33.46 17.87 -13.23
N ALA A 408 -32.25 18.03 -12.70
CA ALA A 408 -32.07 18.17 -11.26
C ALA A 408 -32.74 19.46 -10.75
N ASP A 409 -33.22 19.41 -9.50
CA ASP A 409 -34.01 20.49 -8.89
C ASP A 409 -33.17 21.71 -8.46
N ASP A 410 -33.84 22.75 -7.96
CA ASP A 410 -33.19 24.01 -7.55
C ASP A 410 -32.17 23.82 -6.39
N ASP A 411 -32.14 22.65 -5.74
CA ASP A 411 -31.20 22.31 -4.67
C ASP A 411 -29.88 21.70 -5.18
N VAL A 412 -29.66 21.64 -6.51
CA VAL A 412 -28.36 21.27 -7.12
C VAL A 412 -27.19 22.04 -6.55
N GLU A 413 -27.38 23.32 -6.18
CA GLU A 413 -26.33 24.12 -5.54
C GLU A 413 -25.82 23.46 -4.24
N ASN A 414 -26.70 22.81 -3.46
CA ASN A 414 -26.30 22.06 -2.26
C ASN A 414 -25.56 20.76 -2.62
N TYR A 415 -25.94 20.11 -3.72
CA TYR A 415 -25.28 18.89 -4.23
C TYR A 415 -23.91 19.19 -4.86
N MET A 416 -23.66 20.44 -5.24
CA MET A 416 -22.46 20.89 -5.97
C MET A 416 -21.47 21.72 -5.15
N TRP A 417 -21.90 22.30 -4.02
CA TRP A 417 -21.05 23.11 -3.13
C TRP A 417 -19.76 22.38 -2.71
N SER A 418 -19.82 21.06 -2.54
CA SER A 418 -18.65 20.25 -2.17
C SER A 418 -17.67 20.04 -3.34
N LEU A 419 -18.16 19.99 -4.58
CA LEU A 419 -17.36 19.64 -5.77
C LEU A 419 -16.43 20.76 -6.26
N SER A 420 -16.54 21.98 -5.72
CA SER A 420 -15.83 23.19 -6.21
C SER A 420 -15.96 23.40 -7.73
N LEU A 421 -16.99 22.82 -8.34
CA LEU A 421 -17.31 23.02 -9.75
C LEU A 421 -18.03 24.36 -9.85
N ASP A 422 -17.28 25.40 -10.21
CA ASP A 422 -17.83 26.73 -10.46
C ASP A 422 -18.62 26.71 -11.79
N LEU A 423 -19.78 26.07 -11.75
CA LEU A 423 -20.68 26.01 -12.90
C LEU A 423 -21.32 27.39 -13.12
N PRO A 424 -21.36 27.87 -14.37
CA PRO A 424 -22.17 29.03 -14.70
C PRO A 424 -23.63 28.79 -14.29
N GLY A 425 -24.29 29.82 -13.76
CA GLY A 425 -25.66 29.72 -13.23
C GLY A 425 -26.70 29.12 -14.19
N ASP A 426 -26.45 29.20 -15.50
CA ASP A 426 -27.31 28.64 -16.55
C ASP A 426 -27.08 27.14 -16.84
N VAL A 427 -26.08 26.51 -16.20
CA VAL A 427 -25.82 25.07 -16.30
C VAL A 427 -26.53 24.30 -15.18
N TYR A 428 -26.86 24.92 -14.04
CA TYR A 428 -27.59 24.27 -12.95
C TYR A 428 -28.93 23.68 -13.41
N SER A 429 -29.68 24.44 -14.19
CA SER A 429 -30.97 23.99 -14.77
C SER A 429 -30.83 22.97 -15.91
N LYS A 430 -29.61 22.51 -16.19
CA LYS A 430 -29.28 21.56 -17.27
C LYS A 430 -28.52 20.33 -16.75
N VAL A 431 -28.40 20.18 -15.42
CA VAL A 431 -27.88 18.97 -14.80
C VAL A 431 -28.94 17.90 -14.92
N ILE A 432 -28.56 16.75 -15.46
CA ILE A 432 -29.42 15.58 -15.58
C ILE A 432 -29.28 14.77 -14.30
N ALA A 433 -30.41 14.46 -13.66
CA ALA A 433 -30.49 13.55 -12.53
C ALA A 433 -31.02 12.19 -12.99
N LEU A 434 -30.40 11.11 -12.49
CA LEU A 434 -30.91 9.76 -12.58
C LEU A 434 -31.26 9.24 -11.19
N SER A 435 -32.39 8.55 -11.11
CA SER A 435 -32.80 7.85 -9.90
C SER A 435 -32.07 6.51 -9.76
N PRO A 436 -31.77 6.08 -8.52
CA PRO A 436 -31.22 4.75 -8.27
C PRO A 436 -32.23 3.67 -8.66
N ALA A 437 -31.75 2.50 -9.09
CA ALA A 437 -32.60 1.36 -9.46
C ALA A 437 -33.24 0.65 -8.25
N THR A 438 -32.68 0.87 -7.06
CA THR A 438 -33.06 0.19 -5.83
C THR A 438 -33.15 1.20 -4.69
N GLU A 439 -33.96 0.88 -3.68
CA GLU A 439 -33.97 1.67 -2.44
C GLU A 439 -32.56 1.68 -1.86
N CYS A 440 -32.03 2.87 -1.64
CA CYS A 440 -30.67 3.07 -1.15
C CYS A 440 -30.66 4.23 -0.16
N ASP A 441 -29.51 4.47 0.47
CA ASP A 441 -29.35 5.49 1.52
C ASP A 441 -29.33 6.93 0.97
N GLY A 442 -30.27 7.28 0.10
CA GLY A 442 -30.44 8.61 -0.48
C GLY A 442 -29.42 8.96 -1.57
N PHE A 443 -28.83 7.97 -2.24
CA PHE A 443 -27.95 8.24 -3.38
C PHE A 443 -28.74 8.76 -4.58
N MET A 444 -28.18 9.79 -5.21
CA MET A 444 -28.63 10.34 -6.48
C MET A 444 -27.43 10.43 -7.44
N HIS A 445 -27.72 10.29 -8.74
CA HIS A 445 -26.71 10.28 -9.79
C HIS A 445 -26.90 11.50 -10.68
N PHE A 446 -25.79 12.15 -11.03
CA PHE A 446 -25.83 13.39 -11.79
C PHE A 446 -24.84 13.38 -12.95
N MET A 447 -25.23 14.03 -14.04
CA MET A 447 -24.34 14.25 -15.19
C MET A 447 -24.65 15.59 -15.87
N VAL A 448 -23.64 16.16 -16.53
CA VAL A 448 -23.81 17.32 -17.41
C VAL A 448 -23.59 16.89 -18.85
N SER A 449 -24.52 17.26 -19.75
CA SER A 449 -24.34 17.00 -21.19
C SER A 449 -23.04 17.64 -21.70
N PRO A 450 -22.26 16.96 -22.57
CA PRO A 450 -21.01 17.50 -23.12
C PRO A 450 -21.15 18.88 -23.77
N ALA A 451 -22.34 19.21 -24.31
CA ALA A 451 -22.63 20.50 -24.92
C ALA A 451 -22.65 21.68 -23.92
N ASN A 452 -22.91 21.40 -22.64
CA ASN A 452 -23.09 22.39 -21.58
C ASN A 452 -21.89 22.45 -20.62
N TRP A 453 -20.98 21.49 -20.69
CA TRP A 453 -19.84 21.41 -19.78
C TRP A 453 -18.62 22.21 -20.26
N ARG A 454 -17.99 22.98 -19.36
CA ARG A 454 -16.72 23.69 -19.60
C ARG A 454 -15.77 23.50 -18.42
N ASN A 455 -14.48 23.37 -18.68
CA ASN A 455 -13.46 23.22 -17.65
C ASN A 455 -13.33 24.50 -16.80
N PRO A 456 -13.58 24.43 -15.48
CA PRO A 456 -13.59 25.62 -14.63
C PRO A 456 -12.17 26.21 -14.41
N VAL A 457 -11.11 25.42 -14.61
CA VAL A 457 -9.72 25.85 -14.37
C VAL A 457 -9.15 26.67 -15.53
N ASN A 458 -9.59 26.42 -16.76
CA ASN A 458 -9.01 27.06 -17.94
C ASN A 458 -10.03 27.56 -18.98
N GLY A 459 -11.33 27.39 -18.73
CA GLY A 459 -12.42 27.83 -19.58
C GLY A 459 -12.54 27.10 -20.93
N ARG A 460 -11.76 26.03 -21.15
CA ARG A 460 -11.83 25.22 -22.38
C ARG A 460 -12.86 24.11 -22.25
N ASN A 461 -13.42 23.68 -23.37
CA ASN A 461 -14.12 22.40 -23.41
C ASN A 461 -13.11 21.29 -23.06
N PHE A 462 -13.55 20.27 -22.33
CA PHE A 462 -12.76 19.06 -22.13
C PHE A 462 -12.55 18.32 -23.46
N LYS A 463 -11.76 17.23 -23.48
CA LYS A 463 -11.60 16.46 -24.72
C LYS A 463 -12.98 15.99 -25.21
N ASP A 464 -13.17 15.88 -26.53
CA ASP A 464 -14.43 15.41 -27.11
C ASP A 464 -14.87 14.11 -26.43
N GLY A 465 -16.05 14.13 -25.78
CA GLY A 465 -16.64 12.99 -25.07
C GLY A 465 -16.49 12.99 -23.53
N GLU A 466 -15.69 13.89 -22.94
CA GLU A 466 -15.55 14.00 -21.47
C GLU A 466 -16.63 14.92 -20.85
N TYR A 467 -17.22 14.50 -19.74
CA TYR A 467 -18.21 15.26 -18.96
C TYR A 467 -18.24 14.80 -17.49
N PRO A 468 -18.64 15.66 -16.54
CA PRO A 468 -18.66 15.29 -15.14
C PRO A 468 -19.85 14.36 -14.91
N TYR A 469 -19.54 13.23 -14.31
CA TYR A 469 -20.51 12.36 -13.66
C TYR A 469 -20.16 12.30 -12.18
N TRP A 470 -21.16 12.37 -11.30
CA TRP A 470 -20.94 12.23 -9.86
C TRP A 470 -22.16 11.63 -9.19
N GLN A 471 -21.94 11.18 -7.97
CA GLN A 471 -22.97 10.66 -7.08
C GLN A 471 -22.98 11.48 -5.81
N TRP A 472 -24.14 11.57 -5.18
CA TRP A 472 -24.28 12.31 -3.94
C TRP A 472 -25.34 11.69 -3.04
N ALA A 473 -25.08 11.73 -1.73
CA ALA A 473 -26.06 11.51 -0.68
C ALA A 473 -25.83 12.56 0.42
N ALA A 474 -26.89 12.96 1.13
CA ALA A 474 -26.85 14.07 2.09
C ALA A 474 -25.85 13.90 3.25
N TRP A 475 -25.49 12.67 3.58
CA TRP A 475 -24.53 12.32 4.63
C TRP A 475 -23.11 12.12 4.08
N GLN A 476 -22.92 12.07 2.76
CA GLN A 476 -21.62 11.86 2.14
C GLN A 476 -20.83 13.18 2.15
N CYS A 477 -19.74 13.23 2.91
CA CYS A 477 -18.85 14.39 2.99
C CYS A 477 -17.67 14.34 1.99
N ALA A 478 -17.71 13.43 1.01
CA ALA A 478 -16.59 13.17 0.10
C ALA A 478 -17.02 13.19 -1.38
N ASP A 479 -16.15 13.76 -2.20
CA ASP A 479 -16.39 14.11 -3.60
C ASP A 479 -15.75 13.07 -4.53
N SER A 480 -16.56 12.28 -5.23
CA SER A 480 -16.08 11.46 -6.36
C SER A 480 -16.72 11.98 -7.64
N VAL A 481 -15.88 12.53 -8.52
CA VAL A 481 -16.28 13.01 -9.85
C VAL A 481 -15.50 12.19 -10.87
N TRP A 482 -16.22 11.63 -11.83
CA TRP A 482 -15.66 10.90 -12.96
C TRP A 482 -15.77 11.75 -14.23
N HIS A 483 -14.93 11.42 -15.22
CA HIS A 483 -14.85 12.14 -16.51
C HIS A 483 -15.81 11.60 -17.58
N SER A 484 -16.54 10.54 -17.27
CA SER A 484 -17.64 9.99 -18.06
C SER A 484 -18.42 8.98 -17.21
N PHE A 485 -19.60 8.59 -17.67
CA PHE A 485 -20.37 7.51 -17.05
C PHE A 485 -19.63 6.17 -17.20
N ARG A 486 -18.97 5.97 -18.34
CA ARG A 486 -18.12 4.80 -18.56
C ARG A 486 -17.00 4.68 -17.54
N ASP A 487 -16.34 5.78 -17.20
CA ASP A 487 -15.23 5.76 -16.23
C ASP A 487 -15.70 5.32 -14.85
N TRP A 488 -16.88 5.76 -14.43
CA TRP A 488 -17.50 5.28 -13.19
C TRP A 488 -17.76 3.77 -13.24
N VAL A 489 -18.50 3.31 -14.25
CA VAL A 489 -18.85 1.88 -14.37
C VAL A 489 -17.59 1.01 -14.41
N ALA A 490 -16.56 1.43 -15.14
CA ALA A 490 -15.31 0.71 -15.20
C ALA A 490 -14.54 0.72 -13.86
N GLY A 491 -14.58 1.82 -13.11
CA GLY A 491 -14.06 1.87 -11.74
C GLY A 491 -14.77 0.90 -10.79
N GLU A 492 -16.09 0.77 -10.90
CA GLU A 492 -16.85 -0.21 -10.12
C GLU A 492 -16.56 -1.67 -10.51
N VAL A 493 -16.33 -1.95 -11.79
CA VAL A 493 -15.87 -3.27 -12.26
C VAL A 493 -14.50 -3.60 -11.64
N GLU A 494 -13.55 -2.66 -11.67
CA GLU A 494 -12.23 -2.85 -11.04
C GLU A 494 -12.36 -3.14 -9.54
N ARG A 495 -13.22 -2.38 -8.84
CA ARG A 495 -13.46 -2.56 -7.40
C ARG A 495 -14.05 -3.95 -7.11
N ALA A 496 -15.12 -4.34 -7.81
CA ALA A 496 -15.78 -5.62 -7.60
C ALA A 496 -14.85 -6.81 -7.91
N GLU A 497 -14.13 -6.79 -9.03
CA GLU A 497 -13.19 -7.86 -9.39
C GLU A 497 -12.02 -7.97 -8.41
N ALA A 498 -11.52 -6.84 -7.89
CA ALA A 498 -10.49 -6.84 -6.86
C ALA A 498 -10.97 -7.47 -5.55
N MET A 499 -12.23 -7.23 -5.14
CA MET A 499 -12.84 -7.86 -3.97
C MET A 499 -13.00 -9.37 -4.17
N VAL A 500 -13.55 -9.80 -5.32
CA VAL A 500 -13.68 -11.23 -5.68
C VAL A 500 -12.34 -11.94 -5.61
N LYS A 501 -11.29 -11.34 -6.18
CA LYS A 501 -9.93 -11.91 -6.18
C LYS A 501 -9.36 -12.08 -4.76
N LYS A 502 -9.71 -11.16 -3.84
CA LYS A 502 -9.30 -11.21 -2.43
C LYS A 502 -10.21 -12.11 -1.58
N GLY A 503 -11.29 -12.65 -2.15
CA GLY A 503 -12.30 -13.39 -1.40
C GLY A 503 -13.07 -12.52 -0.41
N ARG A 504 -13.19 -11.21 -0.67
CA ARG A 504 -13.94 -10.25 0.14
C ARG A 504 -15.35 -10.06 -0.42
N THR A 505 -16.27 -9.71 0.46
CA THR A 505 -17.66 -9.35 0.17
C THR A 505 -17.93 -7.90 0.60
N MET A 506 -19.11 -7.38 0.25
CA MET A 506 -19.52 -6.04 0.70
C MET A 506 -19.65 -5.90 2.22
N GLU A 507 -19.81 -7.01 2.95
CA GLU A 507 -19.82 -7.00 4.43
C GLU A 507 -18.42 -6.77 5.03
N ASP A 508 -17.36 -6.96 4.23
CA ASP A 508 -15.97 -6.78 4.68
C ASP A 508 -15.45 -5.34 4.44
N GLU A 509 -16.20 -4.50 3.71
CA GLU A 509 -15.94 -3.06 3.56
C GLU A 509 -16.65 -2.26 4.65
#